data_AF-A0A965Q9F9-F1
#
_entry.id   AF-A0A965Q9F9-F1
#
_cell.length_a   1.000
_cell.length_b   1.000
_cell.length_c   1.000
_cell.angle_alpha   90.00
_cell.angle_beta   90.00
_cell.angle_gamma   90.00
#
_symmetry.space_group_name_H-M   'P 1'
#
loop_
_entity.id
_entity.type
_entity.pdbx_description
1 polymer ?
#
loop_
_entity_poly.entity_id
_entity_poly.type
_entity_poly.pdbx_seq_one_letter_code
_entity_poly.pdbx_strand_id
1 'polypeptide(L)'
;MAKISRRTFIGGVAIGGVGLAAGTCYVRQDTPAPFLPRRAIRDVVSLDPAFTSRPPNIILVNCDDLGYGDLGCYGSTAVKTPHIDALAAQGVRFTDFHACDSVCTPSRAGLLTGRYPKRMRLDFPLFSGATSLKVKLLNQMGFAAGAAGLMDMDSEVGAEGLNPFEIALGDALQQRGYRTAMIGKWHLGDFIKSPQFHPMEHGFQSFYGVPHSNDMTPFPLYRDRETIEAEITDRTKLSRIYTDEAIKIVESSKDTPFFLYLAHTYPHRPLAASAQFKDSSAGGLYGDAVEEIDWNFGRLMDALKKAGQEKNTIVIFTSDN
;
A
#
# COMPACT_ATOMS: atom_id res chain seq x y z
N MET A 1 18.66 -5.42 28.81
CA MET A 1 17.67 -5.62 29.88
C MET A 1 16.69 -4.45 29.83
N ALA A 2 15.43 -4.69 29.50
CA ALA A 2 14.39 -3.66 29.51
C ALA A 2 14.17 -3.18 30.96
N LYS A 3 14.20 -1.86 31.19
CA LYS A 3 13.86 -1.29 32.49
C LYS A 3 12.34 -1.12 32.55
N ILE A 4 11.68 -1.99 33.29
CA ILE A 4 10.29 -1.79 33.68
C ILE A 4 10.30 -0.79 34.84
N SER A 5 9.81 0.43 34.62
CA SER A 5 9.66 1.41 35.72
C SER A 5 8.18 1.54 36.09
N ARG A 6 7.89 1.35 37.39
CA ARG A 6 6.57 1.65 37.97
C ARG A 6 6.44 3.16 38.09
N ARG A 7 5.43 3.76 37.45
CA ARG A 7 4.96 5.10 37.80
C ARG A 7 3.67 4.98 38.58
N THR A 8 3.71 5.30 39.86
CA THR A 8 2.52 5.47 40.69
C THR A 8 2.07 6.92 40.57
N PHE A 9 0.90 7.16 39.97
CA PHE A 9 0.26 8.48 40.05
C PHE A 9 -0.50 8.55 41.38
N ILE A 10 -0.19 9.54 42.21
CA ILE A 10 -0.98 9.90 43.39
C ILE A 10 -1.53 11.30 43.13
N GLY A 11 -2.84 11.41 42.97
CA GLY A 11 -3.52 12.69 42.89
C GLY A 11 -5.04 12.56 42.88
N GLY A 12 -5.70 13.15 43.89
CA GLY A 12 -7.13 13.46 43.84
C GLY A 12 -7.90 13.12 45.12
N VAL A 13 -8.21 14.15 45.92
CA VAL A 13 -9.23 14.13 46.98
C VAL A 13 -10.61 14.08 46.33
N ALA A 14 -11.48 13.21 46.85
CA ALA A 14 -12.81 12.94 46.33
C ALA A 14 -13.85 13.99 46.76
N ILE A 15 -14.60 14.53 45.80
CA ILE A 15 -15.97 15.01 46.03
C ILE A 15 -16.84 14.41 44.92
N GLY A 16 -17.75 13.50 45.29
CA GLY A 16 -18.87 13.07 44.44
C GLY A 16 -18.65 11.83 43.56
N GLY A 17 -18.81 10.64 44.16
CA GLY A 17 -19.51 9.50 43.54
C GLY A 17 -19.12 9.03 42.13
N VAL A 18 -17.88 8.61 41.90
CA VAL A 18 -17.53 7.61 40.86
C VAL A 18 -16.44 6.71 41.43
N GLY A 19 -16.69 5.40 41.49
CA GLY A 19 -15.69 4.42 41.92
C GLY A 19 -14.57 4.32 40.89
N LEU A 20 -13.36 4.74 41.24
CA LEU A 20 -12.15 4.53 40.44
C LEU A 20 -11.55 3.16 40.74
N ALA A 21 -11.48 2.29 39.75
CA ALA A 21 -10.60 1.14 39.79
C ALA A 21 -9.15 1.61 39.60
N ALA A 22 -8.31 1.44 40.63
CA ALA A 22 -6.88 1.70 40.52
C ALA A 22 -6.21 0.58 39.71
N GLY A 23 -6.09 0.77 38.40
CA GLY A 23 -5.31 -0.09 37.52
C GLY A 23 -3.83 0.28 37.56
N THR A 24 -2.94 -0.71 37.69
CA THR A 24 -1.50 -0.49 37.51
C THR A 24 -1.16 -0.71 36.03
N CYS A 25 -0.95 0.35 35.25
CA CYS A 25 -0.46 0.21 33.89
C CYS A 25 1.07 0.12 33.88
N TYR A 26 1.60 -0.97 33.31
CA TYR A 26 3.03 -1.12 33.04
C TYR A 26 3.34 -0.47 31.70
N VAL A 27 3.94 0.72 31.72
CA VAL A 27 4.48 1.34 30.50
C VAL A 27 5.85 0.74 30.23
N ARG A 28 5.95 -0.05 29.16
CA ARG A 28 7.22 -0.60 28.70
C ARG A 28 8.04 0.53 28.05
N GLN A 29 9.06 1.01 28.76
CA GLN A 29 10.05 1.93 28.18
C GLN A 29 11.10 1.11 27.44
N ASP A 30 10.76 0.63 26.25
CA ASP A 30 11.76 0.12 25.33
C ASP A 30 12.40 1.33 24.64
N THR A 31 13.62 1.69 25.04
CA THR A 31 14.51 2.46 24.16
C THR A 31 14.64 1.65 22.87
N PRO A 32 14.34 2.21 21.68
CA PRO A 32 14.51 1.46 20.44
C PRO A 32 15.94 0.96 20.39
N ALA A 33 16.12 -0.37 20.31
CA ALA A 33 17.43 -0.95 20.12
C ALA A 33 18.02 -0.35 18.83
N PRO A 34 19.32 -0.03 18.80
CA PRO A 34 19.95 0.44 17.56
C PRO A 34 19.72 -0.60 16.47
N PHE A 35 19.37 -0.12 15.29
CA PHE A 35 19.10 -0.93 14.12
C PHE A 35 20.30 -1.84 13.81
N LEU A 36 20.06 -3.16 13.73
CA LEU A 36 21.06 -4.11 13.27
C LEU A 36 21.30 -3.90 11.76
N PRO A 37 22.54 -4.08 11.24
CA PRO A 37 22.80 -3.95 9.81
C PRO A 37 21.98 -4.96 8.98
N ARG A 38 21.52 -4.55 7.79
CA ARG A 38 20.74 -5.39 6.87
C ARG A 38 21.58 -6.61 6.49
N ARG A 39 21.09 -7.81 6.81
CA ARG A 39 21.69 -9.04 6.25
C ARG A 39 21.48 -9.05 4.75
N ALA A 40 22.43 -9.59 4.00
CA ALA A 40 22.20 -9.77 2.57
C ALA A 40 21.00 -10.72 2.43
N ILE A 41 20.06 -10.40 1.54
CA ILE A 41 18.81 -11.16 1.44
C ILE A 41 19.13 -12.65 1.18
N ARG A 42 20.22 -12.94 0.44
CA ARG A 42 20.69 -14.31 0.13
C ARG A 42 21.05 -15.14 1.38
N ASP A 43 21.30 -14.47 2.50
CA ASP A 43 21.65 -15.12 3.78
C ASP A 43 20.39 -15.52 4.57
N VAL A 44 19.20 -15.06 4.16
CA VAL A 44 17.93 -15.23 4.88
C VAL A 44 16.81 -15.83 4.02
N VAL A 45 16.93 -15.75 2.69
CA VAL A 45 16.03 -16.41 1.73
C VAL A 45 16.85 -17.37 0.89
N SER A 46 16.47 -18.65 0.90
CA SER A 46 17.09 -19.71 0.08
C SER A 46 16.25 -19.97 -1.16
N LEU A 47 16.91 -20.10 -2.31
CA LEU A 47 16.25 -20.59 -3.52
C LEU A 47 16.12 -22.12 -3.44
N ASP A 48 14.92 -22.63 -3.70
CA ASP A 48 14.72 -24.06 -3.87
C ASP A 48 15.24 -24.50 -5.25
N PRO A 49 16.29 -25.34 -5.32
CA PRO A 49 16.86 -25.79 -6.59
C PRO A 49 15.92 -26.69 -7.41
N ALA A 50 14.83 -27.21 -6.81
CA ALA A 50 13.86 -28.05 -7.52
C ALA A 50 13.08 -27.30 -8.61
N PHE A 51 12.98 -25.96 -8.52
CA PHE A 51 12.30 -25.15 -9.52
C PHE A 51 13.25 -24.72 -10.62
N THR A 52 13.34 -25.49 -11.71
CA THR A 52 14.27 -25.23 -12.84
C THR A 52 13.61 -24.59 -14.06
N SER A 53 12.28 -24.61 -14.16
CA SER A 53 11.54 -23.98 -15.26
C SER A 53 11.57 -22.45 -15.16
N ARG A 54 11.37 -21.77 -16.31
CA ARG A 54 11.13 -20.32 -16.32
C ARG A 54 9.94 -20.02 -15.40
N PRO A 55 10.10 -19.13 -14.40
CA PRO A 55 8.99 -18.79 -13.54
C PRO A 55 7.98 -17.90 -14.28
N PRO A 56 6.71 -17.86 -13.84
CA PRO A 56 5.71 -16.98 -14.44
C PRO A 56 6.04 -15.51 -14.16
N ASN A 57 5.52 -14.61 -14.99
CA ASN A 57 5.42 -13.21 -14.62
C ASN A 57 4.35 -13.04 -13.53
N ILE A 58 4.45 -11.99 -12.74
CA ILE A 58 3.50 -11.68 -11.67
C ILE A 58 3.06 -10.23 -11.82
N ILE A 59 1.75 -10.02 -11.90
CA ILE A 59 1.13 -8.70 -11.82
C ILE A 59 0.21 -8.70 -10.61
N LEU A 60 0.51 -7.83 -9.64
CA LEU A 60 -0.32 -7.56 -8.48
C LEU A 60 -0.95 -6.17 -8.64
N VAL A 61 -2.22 -6.14 -9.01
CA VAL A 61 -3.03 -4.93 -9.05
C VAL A 61 -3.66 -4.72 -7.68
N ASN A 62 -3.40 -3.56 -7.08
CA ASN A 62 -3.90 -3.19 -5.77
C ASN A 62 -4.58 -1.81 -5.85
N CYS A 63 -5.90 -1.79 -5.72
CA CYS A 63 -6.70 -0.57 -5.65
C CYS A 63 -6.62 0.09 -4.27
N ASP A 64 -7.13 1.31 -4.18
CA ASP A 64 -7.11 2.16 -2.99
C ASP A 64 -8.56 2.53 -2.66
N ASP A 65 -9.13 1.99 -1.57
CA ASP A 65 -10.56 2.15 -1.19
C ASP A 65 -11.60 1.53 -2.16
N LEU A 66 -11.25 0.42 -2.83
CA LEU A 66 -12.23 -0.37 -3.61
C LEU A 66 -12.89 -1.42 -2.70
N GLY A 67 -14.20 -1.32 -2.52
CA GLY A 67 -14.99 -2.21 -1.68
C GLY A 67 -15.43 -3.50 -2.37
N TYR A 68 -15.87 -4.47 -1.56
CA TYR A 68 -16.31 -5.79 -2.03
C TYR A 68 -17.45 -5.74 -3.06
N GLY A 69 -18.39 -4.80 -2.89
CA GLY A 69 -19.59 -4.69 -3.72
C GLY A 69 -19.46 -3.82 -4.95
N ASP A 70 -18.27 -3.27 -5.24
CA ASP A 70 -18.10 -2.27 -6.30
C ASP A 70 -17.99 -2.86 -7.70
N LEU A 71 -17.56 -4.12 -7.80
CA LEU A 71 -17.34 -4.81 -9.07
C LEU A 71 -18.58 -5.58 -9.53
N GLY A 72 -18.80 -5.64 -10.85
CA GLY A 72 -19.93 -6.35 -11.45
C GLY A 72 -19.97 -7.83 -11.07
N CYS A 73 -18.81 -8.51 -11.07
CA CYS A 73 -18.67 -9.91 -10.66
C CYS A 73 -18.92 -10.18 -9.17
N TYR A 74 -19.12 -9.14 -8.35
CA TYR A 74 -19.57 -9.22 -6.96
C TYR A 74 -20.98 -8.65 -6.75
N GLY A 75 -21.69 -8.30 -7.83
CA GLY A 75 -23.10 -7.90 -7.79
C GLY A 75 -23.36 -6.41 -7.98
N SER A 76 -22.34 -5.60 -8.30
CA SER A 76 -22.55 -4.19 -8.62
C SER A 76 -23.44 -4.04 -9.85
N THR A 77 -24.52 -3.26 -9.72
CA THR A 77 -25.36 -2.85 -10.86
C THR A 77 -25.12 -1.39 -11.26
N ALA A 78 -24.38 -0.64 -10.45
CA ALA A 78 -24.13 0.79 -10.64
C ALA A 78 -22.82 1.06 -11.40
N VAL A 79 -21.82 0.22 -11.21
CA VAL A 79 -20.48 0.36 -11.78
C VAL A 79 -20.20 -0.81 -12.72
N LYS A 80 -19.80 -0.52 -13.96
CA LYS A 80 -19.59 -1.54 -14.99
C LYS A 80 -18.11 -1.91 -15.10
N THR A 81 -17.78 -3.16 -14.76
CA THR A 81 -16.38 -3.64 -14.78
C THR A 81 -16.17 -4.86 -15.69
N PRO A 82 -16.51 -4.79 -16.99
CA PRO A 82 -16.48 -5.95 -17.88
C PRO A 82 -15.11 -6.63 -18.00
N HIS A 83 -13.99 -5.91 -17.85
CA HIS A 83 -12.66 -6.51 -17.98
C HIS A 83 -12.23 -7.27 -16.72
N ILE A 84 -12.51 -6.73 -15.54
CA ILE A 84 -12.28 -7.40 -14.25
C ILE A 84 -13.27 -8.57 -14.09
N ASP A 85 -14.51 -8.41 -14.56
CA ASP A 85 -15.50 -9.48 -14.57
C ASP A 85 -15.06 -10.64 -15.47
N ALA A 86 -14.43 -10.33 -16.62
CA ALA A 86 -13.84 -11.34 -17.49
C ALA A 86 -12.66 -12.06 -16.83
N LEU A 87 -11.79 -11.35 -16.08
CA LEU A 87 -10.73 -11.98 -15.27
C LEU A 87 -11.34 -12.96 -14.26
N ALA A 88 -12.38 -12.55 -13.55
CA ALA A 88 -13.05 -13.38 -12.56
C ALA A 88 -13.71 -14.63 -13.20
N ALA A 89 -14.30 -14.49 -14.38
CA ALA A 89 -14.93 -15.59 -15.12
C ALA A 89 -13.92 -16.58 -15.71
N GLN A 90 -12.69 -16.13 -16.01
CA GLN A 90 -11.62 -16.95 -16.59
C GLN A 90 -10.60 -17.45 -15.58
N GLY A 91 -10.70 -17.01 -14.32
CA GLY A 91 -9.76 -17.30 -13.25
C GLY A 91 -10.45 -17.81 -11.98
N VAL A 92 -9.91 -17.42 -10.83
CA VAL A 92 -10.45 -17.73 -9.51
C VAL A 92 -10.96 -16.46 -8.87
N ARG A 93 -12.23 -16.46 -8.46
CA ARG A 93 -12.86 -15.36 -7.70
C ARG A 93 -13.02 -15.79 -6.24
N PHE A 94 -12.47 -15.01 -5.33
CA PHE A 94 -12.52 -15.27 -3.89
C PHE A 94 -13.75 -14.59 -3.28
N THR A 95 -14.61 -15.34 -2.59
CA THR A 95 -15.74 -14.74 -1.84
C THR A 95 -15.36 -14.31 -0.43
N ASP A 96 -14.23 -14.83 0.07
CA ASP A 96 -13.74 -14.68 1.44
C ASP A 96 -12.24 -14.34 1.41
N PHE A 97 -11.92 -13.13 0.97
CA PHE A 97 -10.56 -12.58 0.96
C PHE A 97 -10.51 -11.35 1.89
N HIS A 98 -9.40 -11.20 2.62
CA HIS A 98 -9.22 -10.10 3.54
C HIS A 98 -7.87 -9.40 3.31
N ALA A 99 -7.90 -8.08 3.28
CA ALA A 99 -6.72 -7.26 3.43
C ALA A 99 -6.08 -7.46 4.81
N CYS A 100 -4.79 -7.12 4.94
CA CYS A 100 -4.07 -7.32 6.20
C CYS A 100 -4.54 -6.35 7.30
N ASP A 101 -5.11 -5.22 6.90
CA ASP A 101 -5.67 -4.19 7.77
C ASP A 101 -6.78 -3.44 7.02
N SER A 102 -7.59 -2.66 7.74
CA SER A 102 -8.67 -1.83 7.21
C SER A 102 -8.23 -0.43 6.76
N VAL A 103 -6.92 -0.13 6.81
CA VAL A 103 -6.38 1.13 6.30
C VAL A 103 -5.09 0.94 5.49
N CYS A 104 -4.86 1.87 4.57
CA CYS A 104 -3.85 1.82 3.52
C CYS A 104 -2.40 1.44 3.95
N THR A 105 -1.70 2.23 4.78
CA THR A 105 -0.29 1.91 5.17
C THR A 105 -0.13 0.52 5.78
N PRO A 106 -0.82 0.15 6.88
CA PRO A 106 -0.68 -1.17 7.47
C PRO A 106 -0.99 -2.27 6.46
N SER A 107 -2.08 -2.14 5.70
CA SER A 107 -2.48 -3.16 4.74
C SER A 107 -1.43 -3.37 3.65
N ARG A 108 -0.89 -2.30 3.07
CA ARG A 108 0.20 -2.36 2.06
C ARG A 108 1.47 -2.96 2.64
N ALA A 109 1.79 -2.67 3.90
CA ALA A 109 2.94 -3.24 4.59
C ALA A 109 2.77 -4.76 4.73
N GLY A 110 1.58 -5.20 5.17
CA GLY A 110 1.25 -6.61 5.30
C GLY A 110 1.25 -7.35 3.97
N LEU A 111 0.68 -6.74 2.93
CA LEU A 111 0.66 -7.28 1.57
C LEU A 111 2.07 -7.52 1.03
N LEU A 112 2.98 -6.55 1.18
CA LEU A 112 4.32 -6.63 0.61
C LEU A 112 5.31 -7.45 1.45
N THR A 113 5.07 -7.65 2.74
CA THR A 113 6.01 -8.36 3.63
C THR A 113 5.49 -9.72 4.08
N GLY A 114 4.20 -10.01 3.90
CA GLY A 114 3.55 -11.20 4.45
C GLY A 114 3.50 -11.22 5.98
N ARG A 115 3.60 -10.06 6.64
CA ARG A 115 3.68 -9.92 8.10
C ARG A 115 2.60 -9.00 8.63
N TYR A 116 2.05 -9.34 9.80
CA TYR A 116 1.11 -8.45 10.48
C TYR A 116 1.75 -7.07 10.74
N PRO A 117 1.04 -5.96 10.48
CA PRO A 117 1.59 -4.60 10.54
C PRO A 117 2.17 -4.24 11.92
N LYS A 118 1.54 -4.77 12.98
CA LYS A 118 2.00 -4.64 14.36
C LYS A 118 3.41 -5.16 14.60
N ARG A 119 3.89 -6.14 13.82
CA ARG A 119 5.28 -6.62 13.90
C ARG A 119 6.29 -5.60 13.39
N MET A 120 5.83 -4.64 12.59
CA MET A 120 6.60 -3.56 11.97
C MET A 120 6.29 -2.20 12.60
N ARG A 121 5.38 -2.13 13.58
CA ARG A 121 4.88 -0.89 14.20
C ARG A 121 4.26 0.08 13.21
N LEU A 122 3.66 -0.46 12.15
CA LEU A 122 2.92 0.30 11.14
C LEU A 122 1.43 0.14 11.40
N ASP A 123 0.95 0.54 12.58
CA ASP A 123 -0.44 0.33 13.01
C ASP A 123 -1.39 1.44 12.53
N PHE A 124 -0.85 2.53 11.96
CA PHE A 124 -1.60 3.70 11.54
C PHE A 124 -1.15 4.21 10.16
N PRO A 125 -2.02 4.93 9.42
CA PRO A 125 -1.66 5.59 8.18
C PRO A 125 -0.49 6.57 8.36
N LEU A 126 0.50 6.49 7.48
CA LEU A 126 1.64 7.40 7.49
C LEU A 126 1.31 8.68 6.73
N PHE A 127 1.33 9.81 7.43
CA PHE A 127 1.10 11.10 6.81
C PHE A 127 2.37 11.67 6.19
N SER A 128 2.22 12.44 5.12
CA SER A 128 3.32 13.21 4.53
C SER A 128 4.00 14.07 5.60
N GLY A 129 5.33 14.09 5.66
CA GLY A 129 6.06 14.88 6.64
C GLY A 129 5.83 16.38 6.48
N ALA A 130 5.33 16.83 5.33
CA ALA A 130 4.94 18.22 5.03
C ALA A 130 3.53 18.59 5.55
N THR A 131 2.83 17.66 6.21
CA THR A 131 1.51 17.88 6.82
C THR A 131 1.51 19.06 7.80
N SER A 132 0.43 19.85 7.78
CA SER A 132 0.27 21.07 8.59
C SER A 132 0.42 20.83 10.09
N LEU A 133 0.90 21.84 10.82
CA LEU A 133 1.08 21.78 12.28
C LEU A 133 -0.22 21.43 13.02
N LYS A 134 -1.38 21.85 12.50
CA LYS A 134 -2.70 21.55 13.07
C LYS A 134 -3.02 20.06 13.05
N VAL A 135 -2.76 19.38 11.94
CA VAL A 135 -3.01 17.93 11.80
C VAL A 135 -2.01 17.13 12.64
N LYS A 136 -0.74 17.57 12.70
CA LYS A 136 0.25 16.98 13.61
C LYS A 136 -0.18 17.10 15.08
N LEU A 137 -0.69 18.27 15.47
CA LEU A 137 -1.20 18.51 16.83
C LEU A 137 -2.44 17.67 17.13
N LEU A 138 -3.37 17.55 16.17
CA LEU A 138 -4.57 16.73 16.33
C LEU A 138 -4.22 15.24 16.49
N ASN A 139 -3.31 14.72 15.66
CA ASN A 139 -2.82 13.35 15.78
C ASN A 139 -2.12 13.12 17.11
N GLN A 140 -1.26 14.05 17.55
CA GLN A 140 -0.62 13.96 18.87
C GLN A 140 -1.63 13.98 20.03
N MET A 141 -2.69 14.78 19.93
CA MET A 141 -3.79 14.78 20.91
C MET A 141 -4.56 13.45 20.90
N GLY A 142 -4.83 12.88 19.73
CA GLY A 142 -5.44 11.55 19.58
C GLY A 142 -4.60 10.44 20.22
N PHE A 143 -3.30 10.40 19.93
CA PHE A 143 -2.37 9.45 20.56
C PHE A 143 -2.24 9.67 22.08
N ALA A 144 -2.23 10.91 22.55
CA ALA A 144 -2.19 11.21 23.98
C ALA A 144 -3.48 10.76 24.69
N ALA A 145 -4.65 10.95 24.04
CA ALA A 145 -5.92 10.43 24.52
C ALA A 145 -5.96 8.89 24.50
N GLY A 146 -5.36 8.28 23.47
CA GLY A 146 -5.15 6.84 23.34
C GLY A 146 -4.34 6.25 24.49
N ALA A 147 -3.14 6.79 24.71
CA ALA A 147 -2.25 6.40 25.81
C ALA A 147 -2.87 6.64 27.20
N ALA A 148 -3.83 7.56 27.31
CA ALA A 148 -4.59 7.82 28.53
C ALA A 148 -5.83 6.90 28.70
N GLY A 149 -6.11 6.00 27.74
CA GLY A 149 -7.28 5.13 27.75
C GLY A 149 -8.61 5.85 27.52
N LEU A 150 -8.58 7.10 27.04
CA LEU A 150 -9.76 7.91 26.72
C LEU A 150 -10.29 7.62 25.30
N MET A 151 -9.44 7.03 24.46
CA MET A 151 -9.77 6.55 23.11
C MET A 151 -9.05 5.22 22.89
N ASP A 152 -9.62 4.33 22.08
CA ASP A 152 -8.98 3.06 21.70
C ASP A 152 -7.90 3.31 20.62
N MET A 153 -6.87 4.06 20.98
CA MET A 153 -5.71 4.41 20.14
C MET A 153 -4.40 4.00 20.84
N ASP A 154 -4.38 2.82 21.45
CA ASP A 154 -3.19 2.28 22.12
C ASP A 154 -2.23 1.67 21.08
N SER A 155 -1.48 2.50 20.36
CA SER A 155 -0.25 2.06 19.69
C SER A 155 0.97 2.65 20.36
N GLU A 156 1.99 1.81 20.53
CA GLU A 156 3.38 2.24 20.74
C GLU A 156 3.77 3.29 19.68
N VAL A 157 4.76 4.13 19.98
CA VAL A 157 5.30 5.15 19.04
C VAL A 157 5.47 4.53 17.64
N GLY A 158 4.65 4.96 16.69
CA GLY A 158 4.57 4.37 15.35
C GLY A 158 5.87 4.49 14.58
N ALA A 159 6.13 3.54 13.68
CA ALA A 159 7.24 3.62 12.73
C ALA A 159 7.02 4.79 11.75
N GLU A 160 8.10 5.38 11.24
CA GLU A 160 8.05 6.48 10.26
C GLU A 160 7.93 5.99 8.80
N GLY A 161 8.07 4.68 8.58
CA GLY A 161 8.10 4.04 7.28
C GLY A 161 8.39 2.54 7.40
N LEU A 162 8.24 1.80 6.31
CA LEU A 162 8.63 0.40 6.24
C LEU A 162 10.13 0.31 6.47
N ASN A 163 10.51 -0.45 7.49
CA ASN A 163 11.90 -0.58 7.86
C ASN A 163 12.71 -1.23 6.70
N PRO A 164 13.85 -0.67 6.26
CA PRO A 164 14.68 -1.25 5.21
C PRO A 164 15.18 -2.69 5.46
N PHE A 165 15.09 -3.18 6.70
CA PHE A 165 15.42 -4.58 7.04
C PHE A 165 14.27 -5.57 6.79
N GLU A 166 13.04 -5.09 6.63
CA GLU A 166 11.92 -5.96 6.27
C GLU A 166 12.12 -6.46 4.84
N ILE A 167 11.92 -7.77 4.65
CA ILE A 167 12.04 -8.41 3.34
C ILE A 167 10.70 -8.25 2.65
N ALA A 168 10.66 -7.40 1.62
CA ALA A 168 9.46 -7.25 0.81
C ALA A 168 9.42 -8.29 -0.34
N LEU A 169 8.26 -8.45 -0.97
CA LEU A 169 8.08 -9.28 -2.16
C LEU A 169 9.07 -8.92 -3.27
N GLY A 170 9.37 -7.63 -3.44
CA GLY A 170 10.39 -7.16 -4.38
C GLY A 170 11.77 -7.77 -4.10
N ASP A 171 12.20 -7.74 -2.83
CA ASP A 171 13.49 -8.30 -2.40
C ASP A 171 13.57 -9.80 -2.65
N ALA A 172 12.50 -10.53 -2.30
CA ALA A 172 12.43 -11.98 -2.47
C ALA A 172 12.45 -12.39 -3.96
N LEU A 173 11.66 -11.71 -4.80
CA LEU A 173 11.55 -12.03 -6.23
C LEU A 173 12.82 -11.65 -7.01
N GLN A 174 13.49 -10.55 -6.63
CA GLN A 174 14.79 -10.20 -7.23
C GLN A 174 15.83 -11.32 -7.09
N GLN A 175 15.83 -12.07 -5.98
CA GLN A 175 16.76 -13.19 -5.83
C GLN A 175 16.59 -14.29 -6.87
N ARG A 176 15.34 -14.49 -7.34
CA ARG A 176 15.04 -15.46 -8.39
C ARG A 176 15.25 -14.88 -9.80
N GLY A 177 15.79 -13.66 -9.90
CA GLY A 177 16.08 -13.00 -11.17
C GLY A 177 14.90 -12.29 -11.80
N TYR A 178 13.86 -11.98 -11.03
CA TYR A 178 12.75 -11.17 -11.54
C TYR A 178 13.19 -9.73 -11.78
N ARG A 179 12.71 -9.15 -12.88
CA ARG A 179 12.66 -7.70 -13.06
C ARG A 179 11.53 -7.14 -12.21
N THR A 180 11.82 -6.34 -11.19
CA THR A 180 10.79 -5.83 -10.28
C THR A 180 10.47 -4.35 -10.56
N ALA A 181 9.19 -4.04 -10.70
CA ALA A 181 8.70 -2.70 -10.96
C ALA A 181 7.52 -2.38 -10.05
N MET A 182 7.52 -1.18 -9.48
CA MET A 182 6.39 -0.63 -8.75
C MET A 182 5.82 0.58 -9.49
N ILE A 183 4.50 0.61 -9.65
CA ILE A 183 3.80 1.71 -10.28
C ILE A 183 2.67 2.20 -9.37
N GLY A 184 2.60 3.50 -9.13
CA GLY A 184 1.53 4.15 -8.37
C GLY A 184 1.87 4.44 -6.90
N LYS A 185 0.91 4.25 -5.99
CA LYS A 185 0.98 4.71 -4.59
C LYS A 185 1.83 3.79 -3.70
N TRP A 186 2.87 4.36 -3.07
CA TRP A 186 3.71 3.65 -2.10
C TRP A 186 3.08 3.56 -0.71
N HIS A 187 3.00 4.69 -0.01
CA HIS A 187 2.40 4.85 1.31
C HIS A 187 3.03 4.04 2.45
N LEU A 188 4.31 3.71 2.32
CA LEU A 188 5.10 2.99 3.34
C LEU A 188 6.31 3.80 3.80
N GLY A 189 6.13 5.11 3.92
CA GLY A 189 7.13 6.05 4.41
C GLY A 189 7.31 7.24 3.47
N ASP A 190 7.47 8.43 4.05
CA ASP A 190 7.67 9.66 3.28
C ASP A 190 9.12 9.76 2.78
N PHE A 191 9.36 9.15 1.62
CA PHE A 191 10.68 9.18 0.99
C PHE A 191 11.07 10.55 0.41
N ILE A 192 10.17 11.55 0.42
CA ILE A 192 10.53 12.94 0.10
C ILE A 192 11.53 13.46 1.14
N LYS A 193 11.32 13.10 2.41
CA LYS A 193 12.18 13.51 3.53
C LYS A 193 13.16 12.44 3.96
N SER A 194 12.80 11.19 3.77
CA SER A 194 13.53 10.03 4.29
C SER A 194 13.77 9.03 3.17
N PRO A 195 14.79 9.26 2.33
CA PRO A 195 15.08 8.42 1.15
C PRO A 195 15.24 6.93 1.46
N GLN A 196 15.54 6.58 2.71
CA GLN A 196 15.61 5.19 3.16
C GLN A 196 14.28 4.43 3.06
N PHE A 197 13.14 5.12 2.96
CA PHE A 197 11.83 4.49 2.79
C PHE A 197 11.40 4.38 1.31
N HIS A 198 12.29 4.67 0.36
CA HIS A 198 11.97 4.62 -1.06
C HIS A 198 11.66 3.18 -1.51
N PRO A 199 10.70 2.92 -2.42
CA PRO A 199 10.39 1.56 -2.91
C PRO A 199 11.63 0.79 -3.39
N MET A 200 12.58 1.50 -3.98
CA MET A 200 13.83 0.89 -4.47
C MET A 200 14.77 0.38 -3.37
N GLU A 201 14.53 0.74 -2.10
CA GLU A 201 15.22 0.13 -0.95
C GLU A 201 14.61 -1.24 -0.57
N HIS A 202 13.41 -1.55 -1.09
CA HIS A 202 12.61 -2.75 -0.80
C HIS A 202 12.48 -3.68 -2.02
N GLY A 203 13.53 -3.71 -2.83
CA GLY A 203 13.66 -4.67 -3.92
C GLY A 203 12.80 -4.37 -5.14
N PHE A 204 12.44 -3.11 -5.37
CA PHE A 204 11.96 -2.65 -6.68
C PHE A 204 13.10 -2.04 -7.51
N GLN A 205 13.36 -2.55 -8.71
CA GLN A 205 14.42 -2.04 -9.58
C GLN A 205 14.01 -0.78 -10.34
N SER A 206 12.70 -0.55 -10.48
CA SER A 206 12.14 0.65 -11.08
C SER A 206 10.89 1.09 -10.34
N PHE A 207 10.65 2.40 -10.33
CA PHE A 207 9.49 3.02 -9.71
C PHE A 207 8.88 4.09 -10.62
N TYR A 208 7.57 4.13 -10.72
CA TYR A 208 6.86 5.26 -11.32
C TYR A 208 5.60 5.55 -10.52
N GLY A 209 5.57 6.63 -9.74
CA GLY A 209 4.45 6.80 -8.83
C GLY A 209 4.60 7.90 -7.81
N VAL A 210 3.83 7.77 -6.75
CA VAL A 210 3.63 8.81 -5.73
C VAL A 210 3.96 8.26 -4.33
N PRO A 211 4.50 9.08 -3.42
CA PRO A 211 4.96 8.62 -2.10
C PRO A 211 3.82 8.19 -1.18
N HIS A 212 2.64 8.79 -1.31
CA HIS A 212 1.54 8.67 -0.36
C HIS A 212 0.19 8.94 -1.04
N SER A 213 -0.90 8.97 -0.27
CA SER A 213 -2.26 9.23 -0.79
C SER A 213 -2.37 10.57 -1.54
N ASN A 214 -3.33 10.65 -2.46
CA ASN A 214 -3.63 11.81 -3.29
C ASN A 214 -4.28 12.98 -2.54
N ASP A 215 -4.76 12.78 -1.32
CA ASP A 215 -5.25 13.85 -0.42
C ASP A 215 -4.13 14.51 0.41
N MET A 216 -2.89 14.03 0.30
CA MET A 216 -1.73 14.57 1.02
C MET A 216 -0.88 15.48 0.13
N THR A 217 -0.27 16.50 0.74
CA THR A 217 0.53 17.54 0.04
C THR A 217 1.95 17.62 0.62
N PRO A 218 3.00 17.81 -0.22
CA PRO A 218 2.94 17.87 -1.69
C PRO A 218 2.61 16.51 -2.29
N PHE A 219 1.99 16.46 -3.47
CA PHE A 219 1.66 15.23 -4.19
C PHE A 219 2.53 15.07 -5.46
N PRO A 220 3.85 14.83 -5.30
CA PRO A 220 4.79 14.72 -6.41
C PRO A 220 4.71 13.38 -7.12
N LEU A 221 5.00 13.40 -8.42
CA LEU A 221 5.20 12.23 -9.26
C LEU A 221 6.70 11.97 -9.44
N TYR A 222 7.11 10.72 -9.26
CA TYR A 222 8.48 10.27 -9.41
C TYR A 222 8.62 9.27 -10.57
N ARG A 223 9.78 9.32 -11.22
CA ARG A 223 10.35 8.20 -11.97
C ARG A 223 11.66 7.81 -11.30
N ASP A 224 11.73 6.58 -10.83
CA ASP A 224 12.80 6.07 -9.99
C ASP A 224 13.04 7.05 -8.83
N ARG A 225 14.24 7.65 -8.73
CA ARG A 225 14.55 8.63 -7.67
C ARG A 225 14.35 10.09 -8.08
N GLU A 226 13.94 10.33 -9.32
CA GLU A 226 13.81 11.68 -9.88
C GLU A 226 12.36 12.15 -9.82
N THR A 227 12.14 13.34 -9.27
CA THR A 227 10.83 14.00 -9.32
C THR A 227 10.58 14.50 -10.74
N ILE A 228 9.55 13.98 -11.40
CA ILE A 228 9.16 14.40 -12.75
C ILE A 228 8.08 15.50 -12.73
N GLU A 229 7.27 15.54 -11.67
CA GLU A 229 6.29 16.60 -11.41
C GLU A 229 6.25 16.85 -9.90
N ALA A 230 6.49 18.09 -9.47
CA ALA A 230 6.58 18.41 -8.04
C ALA A 230 5.20 18.38 -7.33
N GLU A 231 4.12 18.59 -8.08
CA GLU A 231 2.75 18.56 -7.58
C GLU A 231 1.81 18.18 -8.75
N ILE A 232 1.15 17.02 -8.65
CA ILE A 232 0.18 16.59 -9.66
C ILE A 232 -1.11 17.39 -9.51
N THR A 233 -1.31 18.33 -10.42
CA THR A 233 -2.50 19.19 -10.44
C THR A 233 -3.65 18.57 -11.24
N ASP A 234 -3.36 18.03 -12.42
CA ASP A 234 -4.32 17.23 -13.19
C ASP A 234 -4.25 15.77 -12.77
N ARG A 235 -5.20 15.35 -11.93
CA ARG A 235 -5.30 14.00 -11.39
C ARG A 235 -6.16 13.08 -12.27
N THR A 236 -6.81 13.61 -13.30
CA THR A 236 -7.62 12.81 -14.24
C THR A 236 -6.76 11.87 -15.08
N LYS A 237 -5.46 12.14 -15.19
CA LYS A 237 -4.50 11.33 -15.96
C LYS A 237 -3.98 10.09 -15.23
N LEU A 238 -4.13 9.99 -13.90
CA LEU A 238 -3.38 9.03 -13.07
C LEU A 238 -3.59 7.56 -13.48
N SER A 239 -4.85 7.11 -13.59
CA SER A 239 -5.17 5.73 -13.99
C SER A 239 -4.54 5.36 -15.34
N ARG A 240 -4.59 6.29 -16.30
CA ARG A 240 -4.03 6.10 -17.63
C ARG A 240 -2.50 6.03 -17.60
N ILE A 241 -1.81 6.99 -16.96
CA ILE A 241 -0.34 7.01 -16.97
C ILE A 241 0.26 5.82 -16.23
N TYR A 242 -0.36 5.34 -15.15
CA TYR A 242 0.08 4.13 -14.46
C TYR A 242 -0.04 2.90 -15.35
N THR A 243 -1.14 2.81 -16.09
CA THR A 243 -1.35 1.71 -17.05
C THR A 243 -0.39 1.79 -18.23
N ASP A 244 -0.11 2.98 -18.74
CA ASP A 244 0.84 3.19 -19.83
C ASP A 244 2.26 2.74 -19.41
N GLU A 245 2.67 3.01 -18.16
CA GLU A 245 3.94 2.52 -17.63
C GLU A 245 3.93 1.00 -17.38
N ALA A 246 2.81 0.43 -16.92
CA ALA A 246 2.65 -1.02 -16.75
C ALA A 246 2.81 -1.76 -18.08
N ILE A 247 2.20 -1.24 -19.15
CA ILE A 247 2.31 -1.79 -20.51
C ILE A 247 3.78 -1.76 -20.99
N LYS A 248 4.53 -0.67 -20.72
CA LYS A 248 5.97 -0.61 -21.05
C LYS A 248 6.78 -1.71 -20.34
N ILE A 249 6.44 -2.07 -19.10
CA ILE A 249 7.10 -3.17 -18.40
C ILE A 249 6.81 -4.51 -19.11
N VAL A 250 5.55 -4.77 -19.46
CA VAL A 250 5.16 -5.99 -20.20
C VAL A 250 5.90 -6.09 -21.54
N GLU A 251 5.88 -5.02 -22.33
CA GLU A 251 6.48 -4.98 -23.67
C GLU A 251 8.01 -5.12 -23.63
N SER A 252 8.66 -4.53 -22.61
CA SER A 252 10.13 -4.55 -22.49
C SER A 252 10.69 -5.83 -21.84
N SER A 253 9.90 -6.59 -21.10
CA SER A 253 10.41 -7.72 -20.30
C SER A 253 10.75 -8.97 -21.12
N LYS A 254 10.16 -9.15 -22.31
CA LYS A 254 10.44 -10.28 -23.23
C LYS A 254 10.53 -11.64 -22.52
N ASP A 255 11.75 -12.19 -22.41
CA ASP A 255 12.03 -13.49 -21.80
C ASP A 255 12.42 -13.45 -20.31
N THR A 256 12.63 -12.27 -19.77
CA THR A 256 12.92 -12.08 -18.35
C THR A 256 11.61 -12.08 -17.56
N PRO A 257 11.47 -12.93 -16.50
CA PRO A 257 10.30 -12.88 -15.64
C PRO A 257 10.23 -11.52 -14.94
N PHE A 258 9.04 -10.94 -14.83
CA PHE A 258 8.84 -9.67 -14.15
C PHE A 258 7.81 -9.76 -13.03
N PHE A 259 8.01 -8.93 -12.02
CA PHE A 259 7.04 -8.65 -10.97
C PHE A 259 6.64 -7.18 -11.07
N LEU A 260 5.37 -6.95 -11.37
CA LEU A 260 4.76 -5.64 -11.43
C LEU A 260 3.79 -5.48 -10.26
N TYR A 261 4.11 -4.57 -9.36
CA TYR A 261 3.17 -4.08 -8.35
C TYR A 261 2.48 -2.80 -8.86
N LEU A 262 1.25 -2.93 -9.33
CA LEU A 262 0.43 -1.83 -9.85
C LEU A 262 -0.54 -1.36 -8.76
N ALA A 263 -0.13 -0.34 -8.03
CA ALA A 263 -0.82 0.18 -6.86
C ALA A 263 -1.58 1.47 -7.22
N HIS A 264 -2.85 1.37 -7.59
CA HIS A 264 -3.63 2.56 -7.95
C HIS A 264 -3.76 3.53 -6.76
N THR A 265 -3.97 4.80 -7.08
CA THR A 265 -4.38 5.87 -6.13
C THR A 265 -5.88 6.02 -6.04
N TYR A 266 -6.63 5.26 -6.85
CA TYR A 266 -8.07 5.32 -6.96
C TYR A 266 -8.67 3.97 -6.60
N PRO A 267 -9.95 3.94 -6.16
CA PRO A 267 -10.88 5.08 -6.02
C PRO A 267 -10.78 5.93 -4.72
N HIS A 268 -9.63 5.94 -4.04
CA HIS A 268 -9.38 6.84 -2.91
C HIS A 268 -9.57 8.33 -3.27
N ARG A 269 -10.17 9.06 -2.32
CA ARG A 269 -10.51 10.48 -2.49
C ARG A 269 -9.27 11.38 -2.37
N PRO A 270 -9.24 12.55 -3.01
CA PRO A 270 -10.26 13.12 -3.89
C PRO A 270 -10.31 12.43 -5.25
N LEU A 271 -11.53 12.07 -5.66
CA LEU A 271 -11.78 11.36 -6.90
C LEU A 271 -11.54 12.25 -8.13
N ALA A 272 -11.01 11.65 -9.19
CA ALA A 272 -11.05 12.23 -10.52
C ALA A 272 -11.14 11.11 -11.56
N ALA A 273 -11.77 11.41 -12.68
CA ALA A 273 -11.85 10.54 -13.84
C ALA A 273 -11.56 11.37 -15.10
N SER A 274 -11.02 10.73 -16.14
CA SER A 274 -10.77 11.41 -17.41
C SER A 274 -12.06 11.82 -18.11
N ALA A 275 -11.95 12.74 -19.08
CA ALA A 275 -13.10 13.23 -19.83
C ALA A 275 -13.89 12.12 -20.55
N GLN A 276 -13.26 10.98 -20.84
CA GLN A 276 -13.93 9.82 -21.44
C GLN A 276 -14.93 9.16 -20.49
N PHE A 277 -14.67 9.19 -19.18
CA PHE A 277 -15.46 8.50 -18.16
C PHE A 277 -16.29 9.43 -17.29
N LYS A 278 -15.99 10.73 -17.30
CA LYS A 278 -16.70 11.72 -16.49
C LYS A 278 -18.22 11.68 -16.77
N ASP A 279 -19.00 11.55 -15.70
CA ASP A 279 -20.46 11.50 -15.67
C ASP A 279 -21.06 10.36 -16.51
N SER A 280 -20.34 9.22 -16.62
CA SER A 280 -20.76 8.07 -17.44
C SER A 280 -21.31 6.89 -16.62
N SER A 281 -20.85 6.74 -15.38
CA SER A 281 -21.24 5.66 -14.48
C SER A 281 -22.48 6.01 -13.65
N ALA A 282 -23.33 5.02 -13.39
CA ALA A 282 -24.42 5.19 -12.43
C ALA A 282 -23.93 5.29 -10.98
N GLY A 283 -22.66 4.93 -10.71
CA GLY A 283 -21.97 5.17 -9.44
C GLY A 283 -21.44 6.60 -9.25
N GLY A 284 -21.77 7.53 -10.15
CA GLY A 284 -21.24 8.90 -10.14
C GLY A 284 -19.71 8.92 -10.31
N LEU A 285 -19.04 9.97 -9.83
CA LEU A 285 -17.59 10.13 -10.02
C LEU A 285 -16.75 8.99 -9.41
N TYR A 286 -17.25 8.31 -8.36
CA TYR A 286 -16.62 7.11 -7.83
C TYR A 286 -16.67 5.98 -8.87
N GLY A 287 -17.86 5.72 -9.40
CA GLY A 287 -18.07 4.76 -10.48
C GLY A 287 -17.25 5.11 -11.72
N ASP A 288 -17.20 6.37 -12.14
CA ASP A 288 -16.38 6.81 -13.28
C ASP A 288 -14.90 6.43 -13.10
N ALA A 289 -14.35 6.62 -11.89
CA ALA A 289 -12.96 6.25 -11.60
C ALA A 289 -12.76 4.72 -11.61
N VAL A 290 -13.72 3.94 -11.10
CA VAL A 290 -13.64 2.47 -11.11
C VAL A 290 -13.81 1.90 -12.53
N GLU A 291 -14.74 2.43 -13.32
CA GLU A 291 -14.92 2.05 -14.74
C GLU A 291 -13.68 2.42 -15.57
N GLU A 292 -13.01 3.55 -15.25
CA GLU A 292 -11.74 3.90 -15.88
C GLU A 292 -10.60 2.95 -15.48
N ILE A 293 -10.54 2.49 -14.22
CA ILE A 293 -9.60 1.44 -13.79
C ILE A 293 -9.86 0.14 -14.56
N ASP A 294 -11.12 -0.29 -14.66
CA ASP A 294 -11.50 -1.50 -15.40
C ASP A 294 -11.09 -1.44 -16.88
N TRP A 295 -11.41 -0.33 -17.55
CA TRP A 295 -11.03 -0.12 -18.94
C TRP A 295 -9.51 -0.17 -19.14
N ASN A 296 -8.77 0.49 -18.24
CA ASN A 296 -7.31 0.47 -18.28
C ASN A 296 -6.73 -0.91 -17.95
N PHE A 297 -7.36 -1.66 -17.05
CA PHE A 297 -7.02 -3.05 -16.79
C PHE A 297 -7.18 -3.91 -18.06
N GLY A 298 -8.26 -3.70 -18.83
CA GLY A 298 -8.43 -4.30 -20.15
C GLY A 298 -7.26 -4.03 -21.10
N ARG A 299 -6.75 -2.79 -21.13
CA ARG A 299 -5.58 -2.42 -21.95
C ARG A 299 -4.30 -3.17 -21.53
N LEU A 300 -4.11 -3.38 -20.23
CA LEU A 300 -2.97 -4.14 -19.71
C LEU A 300 -3.08 -5.63 -20.10
N MET A 301 -4.27 -6.22 -20.00
CA MET A 301 -4.52 -7.60 -20.43
C MET A 301 -4.30 -7.78 -21.94
N ASP A 302 -4.75 -6.82 -22.74
CA ASP A 302 -4.49 -6.81 -24.19
C ASP A 302 -2.99 -6.73 -24.51
N ALA A 303 -2.22 -5.95 -23.75
CA ALA A 303 -0.77 -5.88 -23.91
C ALA A 303 -0.09 -7.21 -23.60
N LEU A 304 -0.49 -7.90 -22.52
CA LEU A 304 0.00 -9.24 -22.19
C LEU A 304 -0.26 -10.25 -23.29
N LYS A 305 -1.47 -10.22 -23.85
CA LYS A 305 -1.89 -11.10 -24.96
C LYS A 305 -1.08 -10.81 -26.22
N LYS A 306 -0.93 -9.54 -26.60
CA LYS A 306 -0.11 -9.11 -27.76
C LYS A 306 1.36 -9.49 -27.61
N ALA A 307 1.89 -9.42 -26.38
CA ALA A 307 3.25 -9.84 -26.07
C ALA A 307 3.43 -11.37 -26.00
N GLY A 308 2.34 -12.16 -26.10
CA GLY A 308 2.39 -13.62 -25.95
C GLY A 308 2.72 -14.10 -24.54
N GLN A 309 2.55 -13.24 -23.53
CA GLN A 309 2.94 -13.50 -22.14
C GLN A 309 1.77 -13.92 -21.25
N GLU A 310 0.52 -13.78 -21.72
CA GLU A 310 -0.72 -14.06 -20.97
C GLU A 310 -0.71 -15.44 -20.29
N LYS A 311 -0.35 -16.51 -21.01
CA LYS A 311 -0.35 -17.88 -20.48
C LYS A 311 0.70 -18.17 -19.40
N ASN A 312 1.74 -17.33 -19.30
CA ASN A 312 2.81 -17.46 -18.32
C ASN A 312 2.83 -16.25 -17.37
N THR A 313 1.67 -15.65 -17.10
CA THR A 313 1.54 -14.51 -16.19
C THR A 313 0.45 -14.78 -15.17
N ILE A 314 0.78 -14.67 -13.88
CA ILE A 314 -0.18 -14.66 -12.78
C ILE A 314 -0.64 -13.20 -12.60
N VAL A 315 -1.95 -12.96 -12.72
CA VAL A 315 -2.55 -11.65 -12.48
C VAL A 315 -3.45 -11.76 -11.25
N ILE A 316 -3.18 -10.91 -10.25
CA ILE A 316 -3.95 -10.80 -9.01
C ILE A 316 -4.54 -9.39 -8.96
N PHE A 317 -5.84 -9.28 -8.69
CA PHE A 317 -6.55 -8.01 -8.54
C PHE A 317 -7.20 -7.94 -7.16
N THR A 318 -6.90 -6.91 -6.39
CA THR A 318 -7.39 -6.72 -5.01
C THR A 318 -7.46 -5.23 -4.65
N SER A 319 -7.98 -4.94 -3.46
CA SER A 319 -7.95 -3.63 -2.79
C SER A 319 -7.14 -3.72 -1.48
N ASP A 320 -6.72 -2.57 -0.95
CA ASP A 320 -5.99 -2.48 0.32
C ASP A 320 -6.88 -2.42 1.56
N ASN A 321 -8.17 -2.09 1.47
CA ASN A 321 -9.10 -2.13 2.59
C ASN A 321 -10.57 -2.25 2.19
#